data_AF-A0A3D4Q5B0-F1
#
_entry.id   AF-A0A3D4Q5B0-F1
#
_cell.length_a   1.000
_cell.length_b   1.000
_cell.length_c   1.000
_cell.angle_alpha   90.00
_cell.angle_beta   90.00
_cell.angle_gamma   90.00
#
_symmetry.space_group_name_H-M   'P 1'
#
loop_
_entity.id
_entity.type
_entity.pdbx_description
1 polymer ?
#
loop_
_entity_poly.entity_id
_entity_poly.type
_entity_poly.pdbx_seq_one_letter_code
_entity_poly.pdbx_strand_id
1 'polypeptide(L)'
;GSGTHWSDTDIYRFNGLPLVTAYAYAPMFRMLKVKRFDYMARSIQEVNYELEHYGKQGLAIEKGLLIHYPQPIYFFVSNDKSALAKRIQRGLEMARDDGSLDELFFAIPNFRQAWEELQKLDRQVIELKAPE
;
A
#
# COMPACT_ATOMS: atom_id res chain seq x y z
N GLY A 1 -9.32 8.10 5.89
CA GLY A 1 -8.91 7.57 7.20
C GLY A 1 -7.66 6.74 7.04
N SER A 2 -6.77 6.72 8.03
CA SER A 2 -5.48 6.00 7.97
C SER A 2 -5.06 5.42 9.33
N GLY A 3 -4.15 4.45 9.33
CA GLY A 3 -3.56 3.93 10.58
C GLY A 3 -2.60 4.96 11.18
N THR A 4 -2.66 5.15 12.50
CA THR A 4 -1.86 6.19 13.20
C THR A 4 -0.36 6.07 12.96
N HIS A 5 0.14 4.84 12.77
CA HIS A 5 1.56 4.54 12.58
C HIS A 5 1.90 4.06 11.17
N TRP A 6 0.98 4.22 10.21
CA TRP A 6 1.26 3.88 8.81
C TRP A 6 2.09 4.98 8.18
N SER A 7 3.07 4.61 7.35
CA SER A 7 3.89 5.56 6.59
C SER A 7 3.03 6.47 5.71
N ASP A 8 1.91 5.96 5.19
CA ASP A 8 0.99 6.71 4.32
C ASP A 8 0.35 7.91 5.04
N THR A 9 0.20 7.86 6.36
CA THR A 9 -0.42 8.92 7.16
C THR A 9 0.35 10.24 7.04
N ASP A 10 1.67 10.18 7.00
CA ASP A 10 2.51 11.37 6.87
C ASP A 10 2.46 11.93 5.46
N ILE A 11 2.36 11.05 4.44
CA ILE A 11 2.15 11.43 3.04
C ILE A 11 0.81 12.15 2.88
N TYR A 12 -0.29 11.61 3.42
CA TYR A 12 -1.61 12.23 3.36
C TYR A 12 -1.62 13.60 4.05
N ARG A 13 -0.96 13.71 5.20
CA ARG A 13 -0.83 14.98 5.92
C ARG A 13 -0.03 16.01 5.12
N PHE A 14 1.10 15.60 4.53
CA PHE A 14 1.94 16.48 3.71
C PHE A 14 1.20 17.05 2.50
N ASN A 15 0.32 16.25 1.88
CA ASN A 15 -0.50 16.68 0.74
C ASN A 15 -1.80 17.39 1.15
N GLY A 16 -2.00 17.69 2.44
CA GLY A 16 -3.16 18.44 2.93
C GLY A 16 -4.49 17.67 2.87
N LEU A 17 -4.46 16.34 2.82
CA LEU A 17 -5.69 15.53 2.81
C LEU A 17 -6.33 15.51 4.21
N PRO A 18 -7.67 15.66 4.32
CA PRO A 18 -8.37 15.48 5.58
C PRO A 18 -8.12 14.09 6.18
N LEU A 19 -7.66 14.05 7.43
CA LEU A 19 -7.16 12.82 8.03
C LEU A 19 -7.82 12.53 9.36
N VAL A 20 -8.42 11.34 9.44
CA VAL A 20 -8.86 10.72 10.68
C VAL A 20 -8.05 9.45 10.87
N THR A 21 -7.36 9.35 12.00
CA THR A 21 -6.50 8.19 12.31
C THR A 21 -7.17 7.23 13.30
N ALA A 22 -6.75 5.96 13.25
CA ALA A 22 -7.09 4.97 14.26
C ALA A 22 -5.87 4.08 14.56
N TYR A 23 -5.86 3.45 15.74
CA TYR A 23 -4.76 2.56 16.16
C TYR A 23 -4.90 1.12 15.67
N ALA A 24 -6.12 0.71 15.35
CA ALA A 24 -6.42 -0.68 15.07
C ALA A 24 -7.16 -0.82 13.74
N TYR A 25 -6.75 -1.83 12.99
CA TYR A 25 -7.20 -2.14 11.64
C TYR A 25 -8.71 -2.39 11.52
N ALA A 26 -9.22 -3.42 12.21
CA ALA A 26 -10.64 -3.79 12.10
C ALA A 26 -11.61 -2.66 12.53
N PRO A 27 -11.33 -1.86 13.59
CA PRO A 27 -12.13 -0.67 13.90
C PRO A 27 -12.24 0.36 12.77
N MET A 28 -11.23 0.51 11.90
CA MET A 28 -11.28 1.49 10.80
C MET A 28 -12.42 1.23 9.82
N PHE A 29 -12.68 -0.02 9.46
CA PHE A 29 -13.81 -0.37 8.60
C PHE A 29 -15.16 -0.02 9.24
N ARG A 30 -15.29 -0.19 10.57
CA ARG A 30 -16.49 0.26 11.29
C ARG A 30 -16.62 1.78 11.29
N MET A 31 -15.52 2.50 11.46
CA MET A 31 -15.49 3.97 11.40
C MET A 31 -15.85 4.50 10.02
N LEU A 32 -15.37 3.85 8.94
CA LEU A 32 -15.72 4.14 7.56
C LEU A 32 -17.23 3.94 7.34
N LYS A 33 -17.78 2.80 7.80
CA LYS A 33 -19.21 2.49 7.70
C LYS A 33 -20.10 3.56 8.32
N VAL A 34 -19.72 4.08 9.49
CA VAL A 34 -20.46 5.15 10.19
C VAL A 34 -20.01 6.56 9.78
N LYS A 35 -19.30 6.68 8.65
CA LYS A 35 -18.90 7.94 8.01
C LYS A 35 -18.08 8.87 8.89
N ARG A 36 -17.17 8.34 9.72
CA ARG A 36 -16.15 9.17 10.38
C ARG A 36 -15.10 9.71 9.41
N PHE A 37 -15.02 9.14 8.22
CA PHE A 37 -14.26 9.60 7.06
C PHE A 37 -14.88 8.97 5.82
N ASP A 38 -14.62 9.54 4.64
CA ASP A 38 -15.31 9.14 3.40
C ASP A 38 -14.63 7.97 2.67
N TYR A 39 -13.33 7.79 2.87
CA TYR A 39 -12.56 6.74 2.23
C TYR A 39 -11.38 6.28 3.10
N MET A 40 -10.88 5.08 2.80
CA MET A 40 -9.61 4.55 3.29
C MET A 40 -8.87 4.03 2.06
N ALA A 41 -7.73 4.64 1.74
CA ALA A 41 -6.94 4.26 0.59
C ALA A 41 -6.25 2.93 0.86
N ARG A 42 -6.47 1.95 -0.03
CA ARG A 42 -5.91 0.61 0.05
C ARG A 42 -5.17 0.29 -1.22
N SER A 43 -4.16 -0.55 -1.08
CA SER A 43 -3.40 -1.05 -2.21
C SER A 43 -4.23 -2.06 -3.01
N ILE A 44 -3.96 -2.17 -4.31
CA ILE A 44 -4.70 -3.05 -5.23
C ILE A 44 -4.55 -4.52 -4.79
N GLN A 45 -3.38 -4.90 -4.24
CA GLN A 45 -3.14 -6.26 -3.76
C GLN A 45 -3.86 -6.65 -2.47
N GLU A 46 -4.43 -5.69 -1.73
CA GLU A 46 -5.13 -5.94 -0.46
C GLU A 46 -6.65 -5.74 -0.57
N VAL A 47 -7.09 -4.82 -1.44
CA VAL A 47 -8.45 -4.31 -1.42
C VAL A 47 -9.51 -5.40 -1.71
N ASN A 48 -9.20 -6.38 -2.54
CA ASN A 48 -10.13 -7.47 -2.86
C ASN A 48 -10.37 -8.39 -1.65
N TYR A 49 -9.30 -8.75 -0.92
CA TYR A 49 -9.42 -9.51 0.32
C TYR A 49 -10.29 -8.76 1.33
N GLU A 50 -10.12 -7.44 1.45
CA GLU A 50 -10.93 -6.64 2.36
C GLU A 50 -12.39 -6.51 1.92
N LEU A 51 -12.64 -6.42 0.62
CA LEU A 51 -14.00 -6.41 0.10
C LEU A 51 -14.72 -7.72 0.43
N GLU A 52 -14.04 -8.87 0.34
CA GLU A 52 -14.63 -10.17 0.73
C GLU A 52 -15.01 -10.21 2.21
N HIS A 53 -14.17 -9.64 3.08
CA HIS A 53 -14.35 -9.69 4.54
C HIS A 53 -15.29 -8.59 5.08
N TYR A 54 -15.24 -7.40 4.49
CA TYR A 54 -15.92 -6.20 4.99
C TYR A 54 -16.99 -5.64 4.04
N GLY A 55 -17.06 -6.09 2.79
CA GLY A 55 -18.02 -5.59 1.78
C GLY A 55 -19.48 -5.79 2.18
N LYS A 56 -19.80 -6.89 2.87
CA LYS A 56 -21.14 -7.15 3.44
C LYS A 56 -21.60 -6.05 4.43
N GLN A 57 -20.70 -5.19 4.88
CA GLN A 57 -21.00 -4.10 5.79
C GLN A 57 -21.44 -2.81 5.07
N GLY A 58 -21.64 -2.86 3.74
CA GLY A 58 -22.02 -1.70 2.92
C GLY A 58 -20.82 -0.89 2.43
N LEU A 59 -19.63 -1.50 2.43
CA LEU A 59 -18.41 -0.91 1.91
C LEU A 59 -18.19 -1.39 0.47
N ALA A 60 -17.61 -0.53 -0.36
CA ALA A 60 -17.33 -0.84 -1.75
C ALA A 60 -15.95 -0.28 -2.15
N ILE A 61 -15.39 -0.85 -3.21
CA ILE A 61 -14.21 -0.29 -3.87
C ILE A 61 -14.68 0.91 -4.70
N GLU A 62 -14.03 2.05 -4.50
CA GLU A 62 -14.23 3.24 -5.33
C GLU A 62 -13.81 2.90 -6.78
N LYS A 63 -14.56 3.37 -7.79
CA LYS A 63 -14.42 2.96 -9.19
C LYS A 63 -13.67 3.93 -10.11
N GLY A 64 -13.59 5.22 -9.78
CA GLY A 64 -13.09 6.28 -10.66
C GLY A 64 -11.78 6.94 -10.23
N LEU A 65 -11.28 6.68 -9.03
CA LEU A 65 -10.11 7.33 -8.44
C LEU A 65 -9.04 6.30 -8.07
N LEU A 66 -7.79 6.70 -8.25
CA LEU A 66 -6.61 6.00 -7.75
C LEU A 66 -5.68 7.02 -7.10
N ILE A 67 -5.09 6.68 -5.96
CA ILE A 67 -4.04 7.48 -5.34
C ILE A 67 -2.71 6.80 -5.64
N HIS A 68 -1.72 7.59 -6.06
CA HIS A 68 -0.38 7.10 -6.34
C HIS A 68 0.68 7.97 -5.66
N TYR A 69 1.69 7.31 -5.10
CA TYR A 69 2.92 7.91 -4.57
C TYR A 69 4.01 6.85 -4.46
N PRO A 70 5.29 7.24 -4.62
CA PRO A 70 6.41 6.32 -4.43
C PRO A 70 6.57 5.96 -2.95
N GLN A 71 6.42 4.68 -2.63
CA GLN A 71 6.68 4.12 -1.30
C GLN A 71 7.57 2.87 -1.42
N PRO A 72 8.89 3.03 -1.50
CA PRO A 72 9.82 1.91 -1.57
C PRO A 72 9.80 1.08 -0.28
N ILE A 73 9.94 -0.24 -0.44
CA ILE A 73 10.08 -1.18 0.68
C ILE A 73 11.56 -1.41 0.93
N TYR A 74 11.99 -1.27 2.19
CA TYR A 74 13.38 -1.45 2.59
C TYR A 74 13.54 -2.55 3.63
N PHE A 75 14.68 -3.23 3.56
CA PHE A 75 15.20 -4.00 4.67
C PHE A 75 16.00 -3.09 5.60
N PHE A 76 15.64 -3.08 6.88
CA PHE A 76 16.37 -2.35 7.90
C PHE A 76 17.27 -3.30 8.70
N VAL A 77 18.52 -2.87 8.94
CA VAL A 77 19.48 -3.58 9.81
C VAL A 77 20.04 -2.61 10.85
N SER A 78 20.59 -3.15 11.93
CA SER A 78 21.29 -2.34 12.94
C SER A 78 22.48 -1.59 12.32
N ASN A 79 22.75 -0.38 12.81
CA ASN A 79 23.79 0.51 12.29
C ASN A 79 25.21 -0.11 12.32
N ASP A 80 25.46 -1.01 13.26
CA ASP A 80 26.73 -1.74 13.40
C ASP A 80 26.86 -2.94 12.44
N LYS A 81 25.82 -3.28 11.67
CA LYS A 81 25.79 -4.44 10.75
C LYS A 81 25.97 -4.05 9.28
N SER A 82 26.94 -3.20 8.99
CA SER A 82 27.21 -2.71 7.62
C SER A 82 27.51 -3.84 6.61
N ALA A 83 28.18 -4.91 7.03
CA ALA A 83 28.44 -6.07 6.18
C ALA A 83 27.14 -6.80 5.77
N LEU A 84 26.15 -6.89 6.67
CA LEU A 84 24.86 -7.48 6.39
C LEU A 84 24.06 -6.62 5.41
N ALA A 85 24.05 -5.29 5.62
CA ALA A 85 23.42 -4.35 4.69
C ALA A 85 23.94 -4.52 3.26
N LYS A 86 25.27 -4.53 3.09
CA LYS A 86 25.91 -4.73 1.78
C LYS A 86 25.55 -6.08 1.14
N ARG A 87 25.48 -7.15 1.95
CA ARG A 87 25.13 -8.49 1.46
C ARG A 87 23.67 -8.54 0.99
N ILE A 88 22.74 -7.96 1.76
CA ILE A 88 21.32 -7.89 1.39
C ILE A 88 21.17 -7.06 0.11
N GLN A 89 21.76 -5.85 0.06
CA GLN A 89 21.71 -4.99 -1.11
C GLN A 89 22.24 -5.71 -2.35
N ARG A 90 23.42 -6.33 -2.27
CA ARG A 90 24.00 -7.06 -3.40
C ARG A 90 23.11 -8.21 -3.86
N GLY A 91 22.50 -8.94 -2.94
CA GLY A 91 21.57 -10.03 -3.28
C GLY A 91 20.31 -9.52 -3.99
N LEU A 92 19.74 -8.41 -3.54
CA LEU A 92 18.58 -7.79 -4.18
C LEU A 92 18.91 -7.24 -5.57
N GLU A 93 20.09 -6.62 -5.74
CA GLU A 93 20.58 -6.17 -7.04
C GLU A 93 20.75 -7.34 -8.00
N MET A 94 21.36 -8.44 -7.56
CA MET A 94 21.51 -9.66 -8.37
C MET A 94 20.14 -10.23 -8.76
N ALA A 95 19.21 -10.36 -7.81
CA ALA A 95 17.88 -10.91 -8.06
C ALA A 95 17.04 -10.05 -9.03
N ARG A 96 17.23 -8.74 -8.97
CA ARG A 96 16.62 -7.82 -9.94
C ARG A 96 17.26 -7.99 -11.32
N ASP A 97 18.58 -8.01 -11.38
CA ASP A 97 19.32 -8.02 -12.64
C ASP A 97 19.20 -9.37 -13.38
N ASP A 98 19.01 -10.48 -12.66
CA ASP A 98 18.79 -11.83 -13.23
C ASP A 98 17.31 -12.22 -13.40
N GLY A 99 16.38 -11.36 -12.97
CA GLY A 99 14.93 -11.56 -13.10
C GLY A 99 14.27 -12.43 -12.03
N SER A 100 15.04 -13.05 -11.13
CA SER A 100 14.49 -13.90 -10.07
C SER A 100 13.61 -13.15 -9.06
N LEU A 101 13.79 -11.83 -8.92
CA LEU A 101 12.90 -10.98 -8.14
C LEU A 101 11.49 -10.91 -8.75
N ASP A 102 11.41 -10.72 -10.07
CA ASP A 102 10.13 -10.66 -10.79
C ASP A 102 9.46 -12.04 -10.78
N GLU A 103 10.23 -13.12 -10.97
CA GLU A 103 9.72 -14.49 -10.85
C GLU A 103 9.06 -14.72 -9.48
N LEU A 104 9.71 -14.31 -8.39
CA LEU A 104 9.15 -14.40 -7.05
C LEU A 104 7.91 -13.52 -6.89
N PHE A 105 7.95 -12.28 -7.36
CA PHE A 105 6.83 -11.35 -7.28
C PHE A 105 5.59 -11.90 -7.98
N PHE A 106 5.75 -12.40 -9.20
CA PHE A 106 4.64 -12.98 -9.97
C PHE A 106 4.26 -14.40 -9.54
N ALA A 107 5.09 -15.11 -8.76
CA ALA A 107 4.70 -16.38 -8.16
C ALA A 107 3.68 -16.21 -7.02
N ILE A 108 3.60 -15.02 -6.41
CA ILE A 108 2.65 -14.70 -5.35
C ILE A 108 1.29 -14.32 -5.96
N PRO A 109 0.21 -15.11 -5.74
CA PRO A 109 -1.04 -14.94 -6.49
C PRO A 109 -1.69 -13.55 -6.37
N ASN A 110 -1.73 -12.95 -5.18
CA ASN A 110 -2.35 -11.65 -4.97
C ASN A 110 -1.53 -10.50 -5.60
N PHE A 111 -0.20 -10.65 -5.73
CA PHE A 111 0.63 -9.67 -6.43
C PHE A 111 0.44 -9.77 -7.94
N ARG A 112 0.40 -10.98 -8.49
CA ARG A 112 0.08 -11.21 -9.90
C ARG A 112 -1.30 -10.65 -10.25
N GLN A 113 -2.32 -10.98 -9.46
CA GLN A 113 -3.68 -10.48 -9.67
C GLN A 113 -3.72 -8.96 -9.63
N ALA A 114 -3.09 -8.32 -8.63
CA ALA A 114 -3.05 -6.88 -8.52
C ALA A 114 -2.38 -6.22 -9.72
N TRP A 115 -1.29 -6.82 -10.22
CA TRP A 115 -0.61 -6.36 -11.43
C TRP A 115 -1.53 -6.41 -12.65
N GLU A 116 -2.20 -7.53 -12.88
CA GLU A 116 -3.14 -7.71 -14.00
C GLU A 116 -4.36 -6.78 -13.92
N GLU A 117 -4.84 -6.51 -12.71
CA GLU A 117 -5.93 -5.56 -12.47
C GLU A 117 -5.49 -4.13 -12.78
N LEU A 118 -4.31 -3.72 -12.30
CA LEU A 118 -3.76 -2.39 -12.52
C LEU A 118 -3.66 -2.05 -14.02
N GLN A 119 -3.27 -3.00 -14.87
CA GLN A 119 -3.19 -2.79 -16.33
C GLN A 119 -4.54 -2.48 -17.00
N LYS A 120 -5.65 -2.80 -16.34
CA LYS A 120 -7.02 -2.64 -16.86
C LYS A 120 -7.75 -1.46 -16.22
N LEU A 121 -7.14 -0.80 -15.23
CA LEU A 121 -7.79 0.29 -14.52
C LEU A 121 -7.88 1.55 -15.39
N ASP A 122 -9.11 2.03 -15.57
CA ASP A 122 -9.40 3.35 -16.13
C ASP A 122 -9.91 4.24 -14.99
N ARG A 123 -8.98 4.93 -14.32
CA ARG A 123 -9.26 5.78 -13.15
C ARG A 123 -8.46 7.06 -13.24
N GLN A 124 -9.03 8.14 -12.71
CA GLN A 124 -8.29 9.37 -12.49
C GLN A 124 -7.25 9.16 -11.38
N VAL A 125 -5.98 9.32 -11.74
CA VAL A 125 -4.86 9.22 -10.79
C VAL A 125 -4.66 10.55 -10.07
N ILE A 126 -4.65 10.49 -8.74
CA ILE A 126 -4.28 11.57 -7.84
C ILE A 126 -2.86 11.30 -7.37
N GLU A 127 -1.92 12.10 -7.86
CA GLU A 127 -0.50 12.02 -7.49
C GLU A 127 -0.25 12.73 -6.16
N LEU A 128 0.34 12.01 -5.21
CA LEU A 128 0.77 12.57 -3.93
C LEU A 128 2.29 12.63 -3.87
N LYS A 129 2.79 13.66 -3.19
CA LYS A 129 4.21 13.84 -2.94
C LYS A 129 4.61 13.21 -1.60
N ALA A 130 5.73 12.50 -1.57
CA ALA A 130 6.34 12.12 -0.30
C ALA A 130 7.01 13.35 0.34
N PRO A 131 6.97 13.50 1.68
CA PRO A 131 7.79 14.50 2.37
C PRO A 131 9.28 14.20 2.14
N GLU A 132 10.07 15.26 1.90
CA GLU A 132 11.54 15.19 1.79
C GLU A 132 12.22 14.81 3.11
#